data_AF-A0A933UZG6-F1
#
_entry.id   AF-A0A933UZG6-F1
#
_cell.length_a   1.000
_cell.length_b   1.000
_cell.length_c   1.000
_cell.angle_alpha   90.00
_cell.angle_beta   90.00
_cell.angle_gamma   90.00
#
_symmetry.space_group_name_H-M   'P 1'
#
loop_
_entity.id
_entity.type
_entity.pdbx_description
1 polymer ?
#
loop_
_entity_poly.entity_id
_entity_poly.type
_entity_poly.pdbx_seq_one_letter_code
_entity_poly.pdbx_strand_id
1 'polypeptide(L)'
;MKEQSFTEKDAKKIRVEIKKVAPLLTFKFQEQSKGENWITIASPEYTSICPFSDWPDFGTVTIEYVPNKKCLELKSFKLYINAFRNVKIFHETVTEVIFADFMEAINPKKAKITVDMNVRGNIKTICRKSFGI
;
A
#
# COMPACT_ATOMS: atom_id res chain seq x y z
N MET A 1 -14.24 6.44 26.92
CA MET A 1 -13.67 5.84 25.70
C MET A 1 -13.14 7.00 24.87
N LYS A 2 -11.81 7.19 24.77
CA LYS A 2 -11.27 8.35 24.03
C LYS A 2 -11.25 8.03 22.55
N GLU A 3 -12.12 8.70 21.81
CA GLU A 3 -12.20 8.68 20.36
C GLU A 3 -10.91 9.30 19.81
N GLN A 4 -9.92 8.46 19.53
CA GLN A 4 -8.66 8.92 18.94
C GLN A 4 -8.90 8.99 17.43
N SER A 5 -9.32 10.16 16.96
CA SER A 5 -9.55 10.42 15.54
C SER A 5 -8.20 10.36 14.81
N PHE A 6 -7.98 9.34 13.98
CA PHE A 6 -6.84 9.31 13.07
C PHE A 6 -7.09 10.31 11.94
N THR A 7 -6.21 11.28 11.77
CA THR A 7 -6.44 12.44 10.90
C THR A 7 -5.67 12.35 9.59
N GLU A 8 -6.06 13.15 8.60
CA GLU A 8 -5.28 13.33 7.35
C GLU A 8 -3.82 13.75 7.61
N LYS A 9 -3.58 14.49 8.71
CA LYS A 9 -2.23 14.89 9.12
C LYS A 9 -1.38 13.69 9.51
N ASP A 10 -1.97 12.70 10.17
CA ASP A 10 -1.29 11.46 10.58
C ASP A 10 -0.92 10.62 9.36
N ALA A 11 -1.84 10.45 8.41
CA ALA A 11 -1.56 9.77 7.15
C ALA A 11 -0.42 10.46 6.37
N LYS A 12 -0.44 11.80 6.28
CA LYS A 12 0.61 12.57 5.61
C LYS A 12 1.96 12.41 6.30
N LYS A 13 1.99 12.41 7.64
CA LYS A 13 3.23 12.20 8.42
C LYS A 13 3.81 10.81 8.15
N ILE A 14 2.99 9.76 8.22
CA ILE A 14 3.41 8.37 7.95
C ILE A 14 4.02 8.27 6.56
N ARG A 15 3.37 8.83 5.53
CA ARG A 15 3.89 8.83 4.15
C ARG A 15 5.29 9.45 4.06
N VAL A 16 5.50 10.58 4.74
CA VAL A 16 6.81 11.26 4.74
C VAL A 16 7.87 10.39 5.42
N GLU A 17 7.55 9.81 6.58
CA GLU A 17 8.48 8.98 7.34
C GLU A 17 8.84 7.68 6.61
N ILE A 18 7.86 6.99 6.04
CA ILE A 18 8.07 5.77 5.26
C ILE A 18 8.90 6.07 4.02
N LYS A 19 8.53 7.07 3.21
CA LYS A 19 9.28 7.42 1.99
C LYS A 19 10.72 7.87 2.27
N LYS A 20 11.00 8.40 3.46
CA LYS A 20 12.36 8.75 3.87
C LYS A 20 13.27 7.53 4.02
N VAL A 21 12.73 6.41 4.52
CA VAL A 21 13.51 5.18 4.79
C VAL A 21 13.41 4.15 3.67
N ALA A 22 12.29 4.10 2.98
CA ALA A 22 11.99 3.11 1.95
C ALA A 22 11.15 3.73 0.81
N PRO A 23 11.75 4.61 -0.03
CA PRO A 23 11.04 5.19 -1.16
C PRO A 23 10.70 4.11 -2.20
N LEU A 24 9.53 4.25 -2.84
CA LEU A 24 9.18 3.43 -4.01
C LEU A 24 10.02 3.87 -5.21
N LEU A 25 10.81 2.95 -5.75
CA LEU A 25 11.63 3.16 -6.94
C LEU A 25 10.93 2.59 -8.16
N THR A 26 11.29 3.12 -9.32
CA THR A 26 10.61 2.79 -10.59
C THR A 26 11.62 2.61 -11.70
N PHE A 27 11.27 1.80 -12.69
CA PHE A 27 12.01 1.68 -13.95
C PHE A 27 11.09 1.89 -15.14
N LYS A 28 11.66 2.15 -16.32
CA LYS A 28 10.89 2.42 -17.54
C LYS A 28 10.12 1.18 -17.98
N PHE A 29 8.82 1.32 -18.20
CA PHE A 29 8.00 0.27 -18.83
C PHE A 29 8.30 0.21 -20.32
N GLN A 30 8.46 -1.00 -20.86
CA GLN A 30 8.70 -1.25 -22.28
C GLN A 30 7.46 -1.89 -22.89
N GLU A 31 6.62 -1.07 -23.52
CA GLU A 31 5.44 -1.56 -24.23
C GLU A 31 5.87 -2.25 -25.53
N GLN A 32 5.54 -3.54 -25.67
CA GLN A 32 5.92 -4.36 -26.84
C GLN A 32 4.80 -4.47 -27.88
N SER A 33 3.54 -4.29 -27.46
CA SER A 33 2.36 -4.46 -28.30
C SER A 33 1.21 -3.57 -27.80
N LYS A 34 0.20 -3.37 -28.66
CA LYS A 34 -1.02 -2.63 -28.29
C LYS A 34 -1.87 -3.45 -27.32
N GLY A 35 -2.45 -2.78 -26.33
CA GLY A 35 -3.39 -3.36 -25.36
C GLY A 35 -3.09 -2.95 -23.93
N GLU A 36 -3.89 -3.44 -22.98
CA GLU A 36 -3.63 -3.26 -21.56
C GLU A 36 -2.73 -4.38 -21.04
N ASN A 37 -1.54 -4.01 -20.55
CA ASN A 37 -0.64 -4.94 -19.87
C ASN A 37 -0.87 -4.86 -18.37
N TRP A 38 -1.67 -5.77 -17.83
CA TRP A 38 -1.93 -5.85 -16.39
C TRP A 38 -0.76 -6.48 -15.65
N ILE A 39 -0.27 -5.79 -14.62
CA ILE A 39 0.78 -6.27 -13.72
C ILE A 39 0.17 -6.44 -12.33
N THR A 40 0.27 -7.64 -11.78
CA THR A 40 -0.15 -7.95 -10.41
C THR A 40 1.06 -8.36 -9.59
N ILE A 41 1.26 -7.69 -8.47
CA ILE A 41 2.29 -8.01 -7.48
C ILE A 41 1.62 -8.16 -6.11
N ALA A 42 2.09 -9.11 -5.32
CA ALA A 42 1.59 -9.34 -3.97
C ALA A 42 2.75 -9.51 -2.99
N SER A 43 2.64 -8.86 -1.83
CA SER A 43 3.55 -9.04 -0.70
C SER A 43 2.76 -9.57 0.50
N PRO A 44 2.99 -10.83 0.91
CA PRO A 44 2.39 -11.40 2.12
C PRO A 44 3.12 -10.98 3.40
N GLU A 45 4.17 -10.14 3.29
CA GLU A 45 5.02 -9.74 4.42
C GLU A 45 4.49 -8.48 5.15
N TYR A 46 3.29 -8.00 4.85
CA TYR A 46 2.78 -6.77 5.46
C TYR A 46 2.50 -6.96 6.96
N THR A 47 2.98 -6.01 7.76
CA THR A 47 2.66 -5.93 9.19
C THR A 47 2.75 -4.49 9.69
N SER A 48 1.92 -4.16 10.68
CA SER A 48 1.88 -2.86 11.37
C SER A 48 1.36 -3.02 12.79
N ILE A 49 1.34 -1.94 13.57
CA ILE A 49 0.82 -1.95 14.94
C ILE A 49 -0.59 -1.36 14.99
N CYS A 50 -1.49 -2.06 15.67
CA CYS A 50 -2.84 -1.54 15.91
C CYS A 50 -2.79 -0.36 16.89
N PRO A 51 -3.34 0.83 16.55
CA PRO A 51 -3.30 2.00 17.43
C PRO A 51 -3.99 1.81 18.79
N PHE A 52 -5.03 0.97 18.88
CA PHE A 52 -5.80 0.78 20.10
C PHE A 52 -5.19 -0.22 21.08
N SER A 53 -4.62 -1.30 20.55
CA SER A 53 -4.27 -2.46 21.36
C SER A 53 -2.77 -2.75 21.42
N ASP A 54 -1.97 -2.07 20.59
CA ASP A 54 -0.53 -2.31 20.43
C ASP A 54 -0.13 -3.73 20.01
N TRP A 55 -1.10 -4.50 19.49
CA TRP A 55 -0.84 -5.81 18.90
C TRP A 55 -0.46 -5.66 17.42
N PRO A 56 0.45 -6.49 16.91
CA PRO A 56 0.77 -6.49 15.49
C PRO A 56 -0.40 -7.02 14.68
N ASP A 57 -0.73 -6.30 13.62
CA ASP A 57 -1.60 -6.77 12.56
C ASP A 57 -0.73 -7.28 11.39
N PHE A 58 -1.24 -8.27 10.67
CA PHE A 58 -0.56 -8.89 9.54
C PHE A 58 -1.50 -8.95 8.34
N GLY A 59 -0.96 -8.99 7.13
CA GLY A 59 -1.78 -9.12 5.94
C GLY A 59 -0.99 -9.29 4.66
N THR A 60 -1.71 -9.32 3.55
CA THR A 60 -1.15 -9.33 2.20
C THR A 60 -1.54 -8.05 1.49
N VAL A 61 -0.56 -7.36 0.92
CA VAL A 61 -0.80 -6.19 0.05
C VAL A 61 -0.63 -6.62 -1.40
N THR A 62 -1.69 -6.46 -2.18
CA THR A 62 -1.71 -6.73 -3.61
C THR A 62 -1.90 -5.44 -4.40
N ILE A 63 -1.04 -5.21 -5.38
CA ILE A 63 -1.11 -4.09 -6.32
C ILE A 63 -1.36 -4.67 -7.71
N GLU A 64 -2.47 -4.29 -8.32
CA GLU A 64 -2.85 -4.61 -9.69
C GLU A 64 -2.85 -3.30 -10.48
N TYR A 65 -2.11 -3.20 -11.59
CA TYR A 65 -2.06 -1.95 -12.35
C TYR A 65 -1.72 -2.14 -13.83
N VAL A 66 -2.14 -1.16 -14.62
CA VAL A 66 -1.70 -0.97 -16.00
C VAL A 66 -0.70 0.18 -16.02
N PRO A 67 0.60 -0.08 -16.30
CA PRO A 67 1.62 0.96 -16.32
C PRO A 67 1.35 1.99 -17.43
N ASN A 68 1.71 3.25 -17.16
CA ASN A 68 1.78 4.28 -18.18
C ASN A 68 3.19 4.30 -18.82
N LYS A 69 4.18 4.81 -18.07
CA LYS A 69 5.59 4.89 -18.52
C LYS A 69 6.57 4.18 -17.58
N LYS A 70 6.11 3.79 -16.39
CA LYS A 70 6.92 3.29 -15.29
C LYS A 70 6.34 1.99 -14.74
N CYS A 71 7.23 1.10 -14.31
CA CYS A 71 6.92 -0.07 -13.50
C CYS A 71 7.55 0.07 -12.12
N LEU A 72 6.91 -0.58 -11.14
CA LEU A 72 7.39 -0.61 -9.77
C LEU A 72 8.58 -1.57 -9.63
N GLU A 73 9.64 -1.12 -8.96
CA GLU A 73 10.81 -1.94 -8.66
C GLU A 73 10.55 -2.79 -7.40
N LEU A 74 10.68 -4.12 -7.53
CA LEU A 74 10.19 -5.08 -6.52
C LEU A 74 10.95 -5.03 -5.19
N LYS A 75 12.26 -4.75 -5.19
CA LYS A 75 13.05 -4.61 -3.96
C LYS A 75 12.57 -3.41 -3.14
N SER A 76 12.37 -2.27 -3.80
CA SER A 76 11.85 -1.06 -3.17
C SER A 76 10.45 -1.26 -2.63
N PHE A 77 9.59 -2.01 -3.34
CA PHE A 77 8.27 -2.37 -2.85
C PHE A 77 8.33 -3.24 -1.58
N LYS A 78 9.18 -4.27 -1.56
CA LYS A 78 9.40 -5.09 -0.36
C LYS A 78 9.85 -4.24 0.84
N LEU A 79 10.83 -3.36 0.63
CA LEU A 79 11.32 -2.47 1.70
C LEU A 79 10.25 -1.50 2.17
N TYR A 80 9.46 -0.94 1.26
CA TYR A 80 8.34 -0.05 1.57
C TYR A 80 7.29 -0.75 2.42
N ILE A 81 6.87 -1.96 2.05
CA ILE A 81 5.91 -2.76 2.84
C ILE A 81 6.46 -3.09 4.23
N ASN A 82 7.74 -3.44 4.34
CA ASN A 82 8.35 -3.75 5.63
C ASN A 82 8.55 -2.53 6.53
N ALA A 83 8.57 -1.31 5.97
CA ALA A 83 8.67 -0.07 6.75
C ALA A 83 7.44 0.21 7.62
N PHE A 84 6.29 -0.44 7.35
CA PHE A 84 5.09 -0.32 8.17
C PHE A 84 5.18 -1.05 9.52
N ARG A 85 6.18 -1.93 9.72
CA ARG A 85 6.25 -2.87 10.85
C ARG A 85 6.02 -2.24 12.22
N ASN A 86 6.57 -1.05 12.47
CA ASN A 86 6.47 -0.35 13.74
C ASN A 86 5.52 0.86 13.69
N VAL A 87 4.75 1.01 12.61
CA VAL A 87 3.85 2.14 12.42
C VAL A 87 2.50 1.82 13.05
N LYS A 88 2.00 2.74 13.88
CA LYS A 88 0.61 2.68 14.40
C LYS A 88 -0.35 3.20 13.35
N ILE A 89 -1.17 2.33 12.76
CA ILE A 89 -2.07 2.69 11.65
C ILE A 89 -3.32 1.79 11.61
N PHE A 90 -4.46 2.37 11.25
CA PHE A 90 -5.72 1.63 11.02
C PHE A 90 -5.74 0.95 9.66
N HIS A 91 -6.41 -0.20 9.56
CA HIS A 91 -6.42 -1.05 8.36
C HIS A 91 -6.88 -0.30 7.11
N GLU A 92 -7.90 0.53 7.25
CA GLU A 92 -8.47 1.35 6.19
C GLU A 92 -7.48 2.40 5.70
N THR A 93 -6.71 2.99 6.63
CA THR A 93 -5.70 4.00 6.30
C THR A 93 -4.48 3.39 5.62
N VAL A 94 -4.15 2.12 5.88
CA VAL A 94 -3.06 1.43 5.17
C VAL A 94 -3.32 1.48 3.67
N THR A 95 -4.52 1.13 3.22
CA THR A 95 -4.86 1.16 1.80
C THR A 95 -4.74 2.57 1.20
N GLU A 96 -5.16 3.60 1.93
CA GLU A 96 -5.05 5.00 1.50
C GLU A 96 -3.60 5.47 1.34
N VAL A 97 -2.75 5.16 2.32
CA VAL A 97 -1.32 5.51 2.31
C VAL A 97 -0.61 4.84 1.14
N ILE A 98 -0.77 3.51 1.01
CA ILE A 98 -0.14 2.72 -0.05
C ILE A 98 -0.63 3.18 -1.42
N PHE A 99 -1.93 3.41 -1.57
CA PHE A 99 -2.51 3.90 -2.83
C PHE A 99 -1.94 5.25 -3.23
N ALA A 100 -1.90 6.22 -2.31
CA ALA A 100 -1.40 7.56 -2.60
C ALA A 100 0.09 7.56 -3.00
N ASP A 101 0.94 6.82 -2.27
CA ASP A 101 2.36 6.70 -2.60
C ASP A 101 2.59 5.96 -3.92
N PHE A 102 1.81 4.91 -4.20
CA PHE A 102 1.88 4.18 -5.46
C PHE A 102 1.48 5.04 -6.66
N MET A 103 0.38 5.79 -6.55
CA MET A 103 -0.07 6.71 -7.60
C MET A 103 0.97 7.79 -7.89
N GLU A 104 1.60 8.35 -6.84
CA GLU A 104 2.66 9.35 -6.96
C GLU A 104 3.92 8.78 -7.66
N ALA A 105 4.31 7.55 -7.32
CA ALA A 105 5.51 6.92 -7.89
C ALA A 105 5.33 6.51 -9.36
N ILE A 106 4.19 5.87 -9.67
CA ILE A 106 3.99 5.15 -10.93
C ILE A 106 3.16 5.94 -11.95
N ASN A 107 2.19 6.73 -11.49
CA ASN A 107 1.18 7.40 -12.33
C ASN A 107 0.58 6.43 -13.40
N PRO A 108 -0.06 5.33 -12.97
CA PRO A 108 -0.56 4.28 -13.85
C PRO A 108 -1.80 4.74 -14.63
N LYS A 109 -2.15 3.99 -15.70
CA LYS A 109 -3.41 4.21 -16.44
C LYS A 109 -4.61 3.69 -15.64
N LYS A 110 -4.43 2.54 -15.00
CA LYS A 110 -5.40 1.88 -14.12
C LYS A 110 -4.69 1.29 -12.93
N ALA A 111 -5.31 1.26 -11.76
CA ALA A 111 -4.76 0.62 -10.59
C ALA A 111 -5.85 0.14 -9.63
N LYS A 112 -5.54 -0.92 -8.89
CA LYS A 112 -6.27 -1.41 -7.74
C LYS A 112 -5.29 -1.89 -6.69
N ILE A 113 -5.46 -1.38 -5.47
CA ILE A 113 -4.72 -1.80 -4.29
C ILE A 113 -5.69 -2.58 -3.42
N THR A 114 -5.28 -3.77 -2.99
CA THR A 114 -6.02 -4.59 -2.02
C THR A 114 -5.11 -4.83 -0.82
N VAL A 115 -5.59 -4.49 0.37
CA VAL A 115 -4.96 -4.83 1.64
C VAL A 115 -5.85 -5.87 2.31
N ASP A 116 -5.37 -7.11 2.29
CA ASP A 116 -6.07 -8.27 2.82
C ASP A 116 -5.50 -8.62 4.21
N MET A 117 -6.20 -8.23 5.27
CA MET A 117 -5.73 -8.38 6.64
C MET A 117 -6.01 -9.78 7.18
N ASN A 118 -5.13 -10.29 8.04
CA ASN A 118 -5.38 -11.51 8.78
C ASN A 118 -6.57 -11.34 9.74
N VAL A 119 -7.22 -12.45 10.06
CA VAL A 119 -8.43 -12.47 10.89
C VAL A 119 -8.13 -11.93 12.29
N ARG A 120 -9.01 -11.05 12.78
CA ARG A 120 -8.96 -10.52 14.14
C ARG A 120 -10.35 -10.58 14.77
N GLY A 121 -10.45 -11.20 15.95
CA GLY A 121 -11.74 -11.42 16.60
C GLY A 121 -12.73 -12.24 15.76
N ASN A 122 -12.22 -13.22 14.99
CA ASN A 122 -12.98 -14.00 14.00
C ASN A 122 -13.61 -13.18 12.85
N ILE A 123 -13.15 -11.94 12.65
CA ILE A 123 -13.60 -11.06 11.57
C ILE A 123 -12.48 -10.86 10.56
N LYS A 124 -12.85 -10.93 9.28
CA LYS A 124 -11.95 -10.72 8.14
C LYS A 124 -12.15 -9.31 7.59
N THR A 125 -11.05 -8.58 7.42
CA THR A 125 -11.06 -7.22 6.84
C THR A 125 -10.28 -7.21 5.54
N ILE A 126 -10.91 -6.71 4.46
CA ILE A 126 -10.24 -6.49 3.18
C ILE A 126 -10.58 -5.07 2.71
N CYS A 127 -9.56 -4.22 2.65
CA CYS A 127 -9.68 -2.85 2.19
C CYS A 127 -9.20 -2.73 0.74
N ARG A 128 -9.95 -2.01 -0.10
CA ARG A 128 -9.65 -1.86 -1.53
C ARG A 128 -9.81 -0.43 -1.98
N LYS A 129 -8.93 0.00 -2.89
CA LYS A 129 -9.03 1.29 -3.57
C LYS A 129 -8.58 1.15 -5.02
N SER A 130 -9.32 1.77 -5.94
CA SER A 130 -9.07 1.68 -7.38
C SER A 130 -9.12 3.04 -8.08
N PHE A 131 -8.49 3.10 -9.26
CA PHE A 131 -8.50 4.24 -10.17
C PHE A 131 -8.51 3.74 -11.62
N GLY A 132 -9.35 4.35 -12.45
CA GLY A 132 -9.40 4.09 -13.90
C GLY A 132 -9.95 2.72 -14.32
N ILE A 133 -10.58 1.97 -13.40
CA ILE A 133 -11.19 0.66 -13.65
C ILE A 133 -12.68 0.80 -13.89
#